data_AF-T0S2E5-F1
#
_entry.id   AF-T0S2E5-F1
#
_cell.length_a   1.000
_cell.length_b   1.000
_cell.length_c   1.000
_cell.angle_alpha   90.00
_cell.angle_beta   90.00
_cell.angle_gamma   90.00
#
_symmetry.space_group_name_H-M   'P 1'
#
loop_
_entity.id
_entity.type
_entity.pdbx_description
1 polymer ?
#
loop_
_entity_poly.entity_id
_entity_poly.type
_entity_poly.pdbx_seq_one_letter_code
_entity_poly.pdbx_strand_id
1 'polypeptide(L)'
;MAALNSARGKKGINNDALLTKRDITIDDVTTNPIAVGYLLDFCQKNLCAENLNFVMAVDKYKDRCELLNFDDEEDVKKCGAMAATIWKDFLSRNSPNEVSLPSEDRQITIERMDKITKFKGKLFDVAIQDAMKTLQKDTLNRFIKSVQFSELITRLSEAPESFEEYVLTPPTDILIKVATIDSAEYTIDEILADMYLFPEMHAYLQKKFNAENLKCVRAIIVFEELAKTKNMEAIKNKAWSIFRNFVMPSAPYEVSCTNAARKNVMQCLGCPLEKMFDDVKESTIATLKQDLKSFHQSLDRKSIKDALKKAEKAAKGGIMQSITSRFTRK
;
A
#
# COMPACT_ATOMS: atom_id res chain seq x y z
N MET A 1 39.28 10.95 13.87
CA MET A 1 38.51 11.68 12.82
C MET A 1 37.04 11.38 13.03
N ALA A 2 36.24 12.42 13.16
CA ALA A 2 34.88 12.38 13.70
C ALA A 2 33.89 11.62 12.80
N ALA A 3 33.20 10.65 13.39
CA ALA A 3 31.96 10.10 12.85
C ALA A 3 30.82 11.09 13.15
N LEU A 4 30.33 11.75 12.10
CA LEU A 4 29.08 12.51 12.16
C LEU A 4 27.92 11.51 12.27
N ASN A 5 27.52 11.24 13.51
CA ASN A 5 26.23 10.66 13.84
C ASN A 5 25.12 11.57 13.31
N SER A 6 24.53 11.21 12.17
CA SER A 6 23.26 11.79 11.71
C SER A 6 22.14 11.21 12.58
N ALA A 7 21.98 11.81 13.75
CA ALA A 7 20.84 11.63 14.62
C ALA A 7 19.60 12.32 14.00
N ARG A 8 18.95 11.66 13.05
CA ARG A 8 17.52 11.87 12.78
C ARG A 8 16.81 10.58 13.14
N GLY A 9 16.32 10.54 14.38
CA GLY A 9 15.56 9.42 14.91
C GLY A 9 14.42 9.06 13.96
N LYS A 10 14.30 7.76 13.69
CA LYS A 10 13.08 7.13 13.18
C LYS A 10 11.94 7.59 14.09
N LYS A 11 11.17 8.62 13.70
CA LYS A 11 9.89 8.91 14.36
C LYS A 11 9.00 7.72 14.01
N GLY A 12 8.93 6.75 14.91
CA GLY A 12 7.91 5.71 14.86
C GLY A 12 6.53 6.36 14.79
N ILE A 13 5.55 5.63 14.26
CA ILE A 13 4.16 6.06 14.30
C ILE A 13 3.80 6.23 15.78
N ASN A 14 3.52 7.46 16.20
CA ASN A 14 3.11 7.72 17.58
C ASN A 14 1.62 7.37 17.72
N ASN A 15 1.36 6.09 18.02
CA ASN A 15 0.02 5.61 18.33
C ASN A 15 -0.39 5.96 19.77
N ASP A 16 0.56 6.25 20.66
CA ASP A 16 0.32 6.51 22.08
C ASP A 16 -0.65 7.67 22.28
N ALA A 17 -0.55 8.71 21.46
CA ALA A 17 -1.47 9.84 21.52
C ALA A 17 -2.94 9.41 21.34
N LEU A 18 -3.23 8.45 20.45
CA LEU A 18 -4.58 7.98 20.17
C LEU A 18 -5.07 6.95 21.19
N LEU A 19 -4.14 6.21 21.80
CA LEU A 19 -4.45 5.14 22.76
C LEU A 19 -4.58 5.63 24.20
N THR A 20 -3.85 6.69 24.57
CA THR A 20 -3.68 7.07 25.98
C THR A 20 -4.21 8.46 26.31
N LYS A 21 -4.35 9.37 25.34
CA LYS A 21 -4.86 10.71 25.63
C LYS A 21 -6.35 10.65 25.95
N ARG A 22 -6.72 11.38 27.02
CA ARG A 22 -8.11 11.60 27.39
C ARG A 22 -8.84 12.49 26.38
N ASP A 23 -8.15 13.51 25.89
CA ASP A 23 -8.68 14.49 24.94
C ASP A 23 -7.91 14.40 23.62
N ILE A 24 -8.50 13.71 22.65
CA ILE A 24 -7.94 13.56 21.30
C ILE A 24 -8.24 14.83 20.50
N THR A 25 -7.25 15.35 19.79
CA THR A 25 -7.40 16.49 18.86
C THR A 25 -7.42 16.01 17.41
N ILE A 26 -7.88 16.88 16.49
CA ILE A 26 -7.85 16.56 15.06
C ILE A 26 -6.40 16.41 14.57
N ASP A 27 -5.46 17.17 15.11
CA ASP A 27 -4.04 17.06 14.78
C ASP A 27 -3.48 15.69 15.17
N ASP A 28 -3.88 15.13 16.31
CA ASP A 28 -3.48 13.77 16.71
C ASP A 28 -3.92 12.72 15.69
N VAL A 29 -5.08 12.93 15.04
CA VAL A 29 -5.61 12.03 14.02
C VAL A 29 -4.97 12.27 12.66
N THR A 30 -4.88 13.52 12.19
CA THR A 30 -4.40 13.83 10.82
C THR A 30 -2.90 13.65 10.67
N THR A 31 -2.13 13.79 11.75
CA THR A 31 -0.67 13.54 11.73
C THR A 31 -0.31 12.06 11.86
N ASN A 32 -1.25 11.21 12.29
CA ASN A 32 -1.08 9.77 12.29
C ASN A 32 -1.60 9.19 10.96
N PRO A 33 -0.72 8.64 10.09
CA PRO A 33 -1.11 8.20 8.75
C PRO A 33 -2.06 7.01 8.76
N ILE A 34 -2.10 6.20 9.81
CA ILE A 34 -3.10 5.12 9.92
C ILE A 34 -4.45 5.73 10.30
N ALA A 35 -4.47 6.58 11.34
CA ALA A 35 -5.70 7.15 11.87
C ALA A 35 -6.43 8.03 10.85
N VAL A 36 -5.70 8.82 10.07
CA VAL A 36 -6.29 9.64 8.99
C VAL A 36 -6.98 8.79 7.93
N GLY A 37 -6.51 7.56 7.67
CA GLY A 37 -7.18 6.62 6.77
C GLY A 37 -8.53 6.13 7.27
N TYR A 38 -8.67 5.92 8.59
CA TYR A 38 -9.97 5.60 9.20
C TYR A 38 -10.89 6.81 9.27
N LEU A 39 -10.34 7.99 9.52
CA LEU A 39 -11.09 9.23 9.42
C LEU A 39 -11.60 9.43 7.99
N LEU A 40 -10.82 9.07 6.97
CA LEU A 40 -11.26 9.11 5.57
C LEU A 40 -12.41 8.15 5.28
N ASP A 41 -12.34 6.89 5.74
CA ASP A 41 -13.46 5.94 5.62
C ASP A 41 -14.74 6.52 6.26
N PHE A 42 -14.61 7.10 7.45
CA PHE A 42 -15.71 7.76 8.14
C PHE A 42 -16.29 8.91 7.31
N CYS A 43 -15.44 9.84 6.86
CA CYS A 43 -15.89 11.02 6.11
C CYS A 43 -16.52 10.66 4.77
N GLN A 44 -15.99 9.67 4.05
CA GLN A 44 -16.57 9.20 2.78
C GLN A 44 -17.97 8.64 2.97
N LYS A 45 -18.18 7.80 4.00
CA LYS A 45 -19.49 7.22 4.33
C LYS A 45 -20.51 8.26 4.81
N ASN A 46 -20.03 9.37 5.36
CA ASN A 46 -20.86 10.47 5.83
C ASN A 46 -20.95 11.64 4.84
N LEU A 47 -20.39 11.49 3.63
CA LEU A 47 -20.40 12.51 2.57
C LEU A 47 -19.86 13.87 3.06
N CYS A 48 -18.74 13.85 3.80
CA CYS A 48 -18.11 15.05 4.38
C CYS A 48 -16.57 14.99 4.29
N ALA A 49 -16.04 14.48 3.17
CA ALA A 49 -14.62 14.22 2.98
C ALA A 49 -13.83 15.40 2.40
N GLU A 50 -14.49 16.47 1.97
CA GLU A 50 -13.89 17.59 1.22
C GLU A 50 -12.75 18.24 2.00
N ASN A 51 -13.00 18.63 3.26
CA ASN A 51 -11.99 19.24 4.13
C ASN A 51 -10.82 18.28 4.41
N LEU A 52 -11.10 16.99 4.60
CA LEU A 52 -10.05 16.00 4.86
C LEU A 52 -9.21 15.73 3.62
N ASN A 53 -9.85 15.58 2.47
CA ASN A 53 -9.18 15.39 1.17
C ASN A 53 -8.26 16.56 0.87
N PHE A 54 -8.70 17.80 1.15
CA PHE A 54 -7.85 18.97 1.03
C PHE A 54 -6.65 18.92 1.98
N VAL A 55 -6.86 18.60 3.27
CA VAL A 55 -5.78 18.43 4.26
C VAL A 55 -4.77 17.38 3.81
N MET A 56 -5.22 16.22 3.36
CA MET A 56 -4.37 15.13 2.86
C MET A 56 -3.63 15.53 1.57
N ALA A 57 -4.26 16.29 0.67
CA ALA A 57 -3.62 16.79 -0.54
C ALA A 57 -2.49 17.79 -0.21
N VAL A 58 -2.71 18.68 0.76
CA VAL A 58 -1.68 19.61 1.24
C VAL A 58 -0.54 18.87 1.95
N ASP A 59 -0.84 17.86 2.76
CA ASP A 59 0.18 17.00 3.40
C ASP A 59 1.05 16.28 2.35
N LYS A 60 0.43 15.68 1.33
CA LYS A 60 1.14 15.07 0.19
C LYS A 60 1.98 16.08 -0.58
N TYR A 61 1.50 17.32 -0.75
CA TYR A 61 2.26 18.39 -1.37
C TYR A 61 3.48 18.79 -0.52
N LYS A 62 3.34 18.86 0.80
CA LYS A 62 4.45 19.12 1.73
C LYS A 62 5.52 18.05 1.62
N ASP A 63 5.14 16.78 1.69
CA ASP A 63 6.07 15.64 1.54
C ASP A 63 6.85 15.71 0.23
N ARG A 64 6.18 16.06 -0.89
CA ARG A 64 6.85 16.19 -2.18
C ARG A 64 7.78 17.39 -2.23
N CYS A 65 7.37 18.54 -1.68
CA CYS A 65 8.23 19.73 -1.62
C CYS A 65 9.55 19.46 -0.88
N GLU A 66 9.55 18.59 0.13
CA GLU A 66 10.77 18.24 0.86
C GLU A 66 11.80 17.46 0.03
N LEU A 67 11.36 16.83 -1.07
CA LEU A 67 12.21 16.03 -1.96
C LEU A 67 12.71 16.79 -3.19
N LEU A 68 12.17 17.98 -3.46
CA LEU A 68 12.44 18.75 -4.68
C LEU A 68 13.63 19.70 -4.49
N ASN A 69 14.42 19.85 -5.55
CA ASN A 69 15.44 20.88 -5.62
C ASN A 69 14.85 22.18 -6.20
N PHE A 70 14.70 23.22 -5.38
CA PHE A 70 14.12 24.49 -5.82
C PHE A 70 15.07 25.40 -6.62
N ASP A 71 16.32 24.97 -6.82
CA ASP A 71 17.24 25.60 -7.77
C ASP A 71 17.11 24.99 -9.17
N ASP A 72 16.40 23.86 -9.31
CA ASP A 72 16.12 23.19 -10.57
C ASP A 72 14.76 23.64 -11.16
N GLU A 73 14.76 24.08 -12.41
CA GLU A 73 13.55 24.60 -13.05
C GLU A 73 12.46 23.54 -13.27
N GLU A 74 12.83 22.27 -13.51
CA GLU A 74 11.84 21.21 -13.70
C GLU A 74 11.12 20.88 -12.39
N ASP A 75 11.86 20.81 -11.29
CA ASP A 75 11.31 20.56 -9.96
C ASP A 75 10.41 21.70 -9.48
N VAL A 76 10.76 22.96 -9.79
CA VAL A 76 9.87 24.11 -9.56
C VAL A 76 8.57 23.98 -10.38
N LYS A 77 8.67 23.59 -11.66
CA LYS A 77 7.49 23.34 -12.52
C LYS A 77 6.61 22.21 -11.98
N LYS A 78 7.20 21.10 -11.54
CA LYS A 78 6.48 19.98 -10.92
C LYS A 78 5.73 20.42 -9.66
N CYS A 79 6.40 21.18 -8.79
CA CYS A 79 5.79 21.77 -7.59
C CYS A 79 4.61 22.69 -7.95
N GLY A 80 4.80 23.55 -8.96
CA GLY A 80 3.76 24.47 -9.46
C GLY A 80 2.53 23.74 -9.99
N ALA A 81 2.73 22.67 -10.77
CA ALA A 81 1.64 21.85 -11.29
C ALA A 81 0.84 21.16 -10.16
N MET A 82 1.53 20.68 -9.12
CA MET A 82 0.85 20.12 -7.94
C MET A 82 0.04 21.17 -7.20
N ALA A 83 0.60 22.36 -6.96
CA ALA A 83 -0.11 23.45 -6.30
C ALA A 83 -1.33 23.91 -7.11
N ALA A 84 -1.20 24.02 -8.44
CA ALA A 84 -2.30 24.35 -9.33
C ALA A 84 -3.42 23.31 -9.30
N THR A 85 -3.08 22.03 -9.14
CA THR A 85 -4.05 20.94 -9.00
C THR A 85 -4.84 21.08 -7.69
N ILE A 86 -4.15 21.29 -6.56
CA ILE A 86 -4.81 21.53 -5.27
C ILE A 86 -5.72 22.76 -5.33
N TRP A 87 -5.24 23.85 -5.94
CA TRP A 87 -6.05 25.04 -6.13
C TRP A 87 -7.32 24.74 -6.92
N LYS A 88 -7.18 24.10 -8.09
CA LYS A 88 -8.30 23.74 -8.95
C LYS A 88 -9.31 22.86 -8.21
N ASP A 89 -8.84 21.83 -7.51
CA ASP A 89 -9.70 20.78 -6.98
C ASP A 89 -10.37 21.19 -5.65
N PHE A 90 -9.77 22.06 -4.84
CA PHE A 90 -10.29 22.37 -3.51
C PHE A 90 -10.54 23.85 -3.25
N LEU A 91 -9.82 24.74 -3.93
CA LEU A 91 -9.89 26.17 -3.62
C LEU A 91 -10.56 26.97 -4.74
N SER A 92 -10.71 26.44 -5.94
CA SER A 92 -11.35 27.15 -7.04
C SER A 92 -12.86 27.23 -6.83
N ARG A 93 -13.46 28.37 -7.23
CA ARG A 93 -14.90 28.57 -7.10
C ARG A 93 -15.64 27.57 -7.98
N ASN A 94 -16.69 26.96 -7.43
CA ASN A 94 -17.49 25.91 -8.07
C ASN A 94 -16.76 24.58 -8.29
N SER A 95 -15.63 24.35 -7.62
CA SER A 95 -15.10 23.00 -7.57
C SER A 95 -16.10 22.08 -6.85
N PRO A 96 -16.33 20.84 -7.34
CA PRO A 96 -17.17 19.88 -6.61
C PRO A 96 -16.65 19.55 -5.22
N ASN A 97 -15.35 19.77 -4.94
CA ASN A 97 -14.74 19.58 -3.63
C ASN A 97 -14.30 20.92 -3.00
N GLU A 98 -14.92 22.05 -3.38
CA GLU A 98 -14.58 23.36 -2.85
C GLU A 98 -14.70 23.38 -1.32
N VAL A 99 -13.59 23.69 -0.63
CA VAL A 99 -13.59 23.93 0.81
C VAL A 99 -13.85 25.41 1.10
N SER A 100 -14.47 25.68 2.24
CA SER A 100 -14.68 27.07 2.68
C SER A 100 -13.33 27.74 2.94
N LEU A 101 -13.07 28.84 2.21
CA LEU A 101 -11.87 29.64 2.35
C LEU A 101 -12.24 31.13 2.41
N PRO A 102 -11.94 31.84 3.53
CA PRO A 102 -12.17 33.28 3.65
C PRO A 102 -11.52 34.08 2.52
N SER A 103 -12.11 35.22 2.17
CA SER A 103 -11.64 36.05 1.05
C SER A 103 -10.20 36.53 1.25
N GLU A 104 -9.81 36.84 2.49
CA GLU A 104 -8.45 37.25 2.86
C GLU A 104 -7.46 36.10 2.66
N ASP A 105 -7.71 34.92 3.24
CA ASP A 105 -6.85 33.74 3.10
C ASP A 105 -6.74 33.25 1.65
N ARG A 106 -7.82 33.42 0.88
CA ARG A 106 -7.83 33.17 -0.56
C ARG A 106 -6.87 34.09 -1.30
N GLN A 107 -6.92 35.39 -1.03
CA GLN A 107 -6.02 36.38 -1.63
C GLN A 107 -4.56 36.08 -1.25
N ILE A 108 -4.29 35.78 0.02
CA ILE A 108 -2.96 35.39 0.50
C ILE A 108 -2.47 34.13 -0.23
N THR A 109 -3.34 33.13 -0.41
CA THR A 109 -2.98 31.89 -1.10
C THR A 109 -2.62 32.13 -2.57
N ILE A 110 -3.39 32.98 -3.28
CA ILE A 110 -3.09 33.38 -4.66
C ILE A 110 -1.70 34.03 -4.74
N GLU A 111 -1.42 35.00 -3.87
CA GLU A 111 -0.11 35.67 -3.84
C GLU A 111 1.05 34.72 -3.52
N ARG A 112 0.80 33.66 -2.75
CA ARG A 112 1.79 32.62 -2.45
C ARG A 112 2.03 31.70 -3.64
N MET A 113 1.01 31.43 -4.46
CA MET A 113 1.15 30.62 -5.67
C MET A 113 2.11 31.24 -6.67
N ASP A 114 2.10 32.58 -6.82
CA ASP A 114 3.04 33.31 -7.68
C ASP A 114 4.49 33.28 -7.15
N LYS A 115 4.69 32.87 -5.90
CA LYS A 115 5.97 32.89 -5.17
C LYS A 115 6.31 31.51 -4.62
N ILE A 116 6.08 30.46 -5.42
CA ILE A 116 6.21 29.07 -4.97
C ILE A 116 7.61 28.72 -4.44
N THR A 117 8.68 29.29 -5.01
CA THR A 117 10.06 29.09 -4.54
C THR A 117 10.31 29.67 -3.15
N LYS A 118 9.56 30.72 -2.77
CA LYS A 118 9.63 31.34 -1.43
C LYS A 118 8.84 30.54 -0.39
N PHE A 119 7.63 30.11 -0.73
CA PHE A 119 6.72 29.49 0.24
C PHE A 119 6.84 27.96 0.31
N LYS A 120 7.22 27.29 -0.79
CA LYS A 120 7.46 25.84 -0.87
C LYS A 120 6.31 25.05 -0.22
N GLY A 121 6.61 24.16 0.73
CA GLY A 121 5.60 23.39 1.48
C GLY A 121 4.65 24.23 2.34
N LYS A 122 4.96 25.50 2.63
CA LYS A 122 4.12 26.40 3.44
C LYS A 122 3.07 27.17 2.64
N LEU A 123 2.96 26.90 1.34
CA LEU A 123 2.08 27.63 0.42
C LEU A 123 0.63 27.66 0.95
N PHE A 124 0.09 26.51 1.36
CA PHE A 124 -1.30 26.36 1.81
C PHE A 124 -1.51 26.49 3.33
N ASP A 125 -0.52 26.94 4.10
CA ASP A 125 -0.61 26.96 5.58
C ASP A 125 -1.75 27.84 6.11
N VAL A 126 -2.14 28.88 5.38
CA VAL A 126 -3.31 29.72 5.73
C VAL A 126 -4.60 29.04 5.34
N ALA A 127 -4.68 28.48 4.12
CA ALA A 127 -5.89 27.86 3.61
C ALA A 127 -6.30 26.60 4.39
N ILE A 128 -5.33 25.85 4.93
CA ILE A 128 -5.62 24.63 5.67
C ILE A 128 -6.23 24.87 7.06
N GLN A 129 -6.10 26.08 7.62
CA GLN A 129 -6.54 26.36 9.00
C GLN A 129 -8.03 26.15 9.18
N ASP A 130 -8.84 26.66 8.27
CA ASP A 130 -10.30 26.56 8.39
C ASP A 130 -10.82 25.15 8.09
N ALA A 131 -10.17 24.41 7.19
CA ALA A 131 -10.44 22.99 7.00
C ALA A 131 -10.17 22.21 8.30
N MET A 132 -9.03 22.45 8.96
CA MET A 132 -8.68 21.83 10.24
C MET A 132 -9.66 22.21 11.36
N LYS A 133 -10.06 23.48 11.46
CA LYS A 133 -11.09 23.92 12.42
C LYS A 133 -12.43 23.24 12.18
N THR A 134 -12.83 23.09 10.92
CA THR A 134 -14.09 22.42 10.55
C THR A 134 -14.02 20.94 10.94
N LEU A 135 -12.94 20.26 10.62
CA LEU A 135 -12.72 18.87 11.04
C LEU A 135 -12.74 18.72 12.57
N GLN A 136 -12.09 19.64 13.30
CA GLN A 136 -12.06 19.64 14.77
C GLN A 136 -13.47 19.82 15.37
N LYS A 137 -14.24 20.78 14.88
CA LYS A 137 -15.55 21.15 15.45
C LYS A 137 -16.64 20.17 15.05
N ASP A 138 -16.70 19.81 13.77
CA ASP A 138 -17.87 19.16 13.18
C ASP A 138 -17.66 17.67 12.91
N THR A 139 -16.42 17.23 12.74
CA THR A 139 -16.10 15.84 12.34
C THR A 139 -15.58 15.02 13.51
N LEU A 140 -14.60 15.53 14.26
CA LEU A 140 -13.85 14.77 15.25
C LEU A 140 -14.75 14.09 16.29
N ASN A 141 -15.67 14.83 16.90
CA ASN A 141 -16.56 14.30 17.93
C ASN A 141 -17.48 13.19 17.43
N ARG A 142 -17.83 13.19 16.15
CA ARG A 142 -18.60 12.10 15.53
C ARG A 142 -17.70 10.93 15.18
N PHE A 143 -16.50 11.21 14.66
CA PHE A 143 -15.51 10.19 14.34
C PHE A 143 -15.10 9.38 15.57
N ILE A 144 -14.76 10.00 16.70
CA ILE A 144 -14.34 9.27 17.92
C ILE A 144 -15.43 8.35 18.50
N LYS A 145 -16.70 8.58 18.15
CA LYS A 145 -17.86 7.75 18.54
C LYS A 145 -18.25 6.73 17.47
N SER A 146 -17.55 6.73 16.33
CA SER A 146 -17.87 5.90 15.18
C SER A 146 -17.27 4.50 15.28
N VAL A 147 -17.84 3.57 14.50
CA VAL A 147 -17.30 2.21 14.35
C VAL A 147 -15.90 2.20 13.76
N GLN A 148 -15.57 3.18 12.90
CA GLN A 148 -14.23 3.33 12.33
C GLN A 148 -13.18 3.62 13.38
N PHE A 149 -13.51 4.49 14.33
CA PHE A 149 -12.57 4.81 15.41
C PHE A 149 -12.44 3.64 16.38
N SER A 150 -13.53 2.95 16.72
CA SER A 150 -13.45 1.72 17.50
C SER A 150 -12.58 0.66 16.82
N GLU A 151 -12.77 0.44 15.51
CA GLU A 151 -11.94 -0.48 14.72
C GLU A 151 -10.46 -0.05 14.75
N LEU A 152 -10.16 1.23 14.53
CA LEU A 152 -8.81 1.77 14.62
C LEU A 152 -8.16 1.44 15.97
N ILE A 153 -8.84 1.74 17.08
CA ILE A 153 -8.30 1.51 18.43
C ILE A 153 -8.06 0.01 18.66
N THR A 154 -8.98 -0.86 18.22
CA THR A 154 -8.76 -2.32 18.27
C THR A 154 -7.48 -2.70 17.54
N ARG A 155 -7.30 -2.28 16.28
CA ARG A 155 -6.12 -2.62 15.48
C ARG A 155 -4.81 -2.09 16.09
N LEU A 156 -4.83 -0.86 16.60
CA LEU A 156 -3.64 -0.25 17.20
C LEU A 156 -3.27 -0.86 18.55
N SER A 157 -4.23 -1.51 19.22
CA SER A 157 -4.06 -2.16 20.53
C SER A 157 -3.72 -3.64 20.43
N GLU A 158 -3.76 -4.24 19.22
CA GLU A 158 -3.39 -5.63 19.00
C GLU A 158 -1.91 -5.85 19.32
N ALA A 159 -1.64 -6.74 20.28
CA ALA A 159 -0.28 -7.09 20.68
C ALA A 159 0.44 -7.85 19.55
N PRO A 160 1.76 -7.74 19.39
CA PRO A 160 2.50 -8.44 18.34
C PRO A 160 2.27 -9.95 18.30
N GLU A 161 2.15 -10.57 19.47
CA GLU A 161 1.86 -11.99 19.67
C GLU A 161 0.42 -12.41 19.30
N SER A 162 -0.50 -11.46 19.14
CA SER A 162 -1.87 -11.73 18.68
C SER A 162 -1.97 -11.87 17.16
N PHE A 163 -0.87 -11.65 16.44
CA PHE A 163 -0.86 -11.69 15.00
C PHE A 163 -0.92 -13.13 14.50
N GLU A 164 -1.87 -13.39 13.60
CA GLU A 164 -1.89 -14.65 12.85
C GLU A 164 -0.56 -14.81 12.11
N GLU A 165 0.04 -15.99 12.27
CA GLU A 165 1.26 -16.35 11.54
C GLU A 165 1.00 -16.24 10.04
N TYR A 166 1.91 -15.57 9.32
CA TYR A 166 1.78 -15.46 7.88
C TYR A 166 1.90 -16.84 7.22
N VAL A 167 0.83 -17.26 6.53
CA VAL A 167 0.81 -18.46 5.71
C VAL A 167 1.02 -18.08 4.25
N LEU A 168 2.08 -18.62 3.65
CA LEU A 168 2.33 -18.46 2.22
C LEU A 168 1.31 -19.26 1.40
N THR A 169 0.49 -18.56 0.62
CA THR A 169 -0.46 -19.18 -0.31
C THR A 169 0.18 -19.33 -1.69
N PRO A 170 0.54 -20.54 -2.15
CA PRO A 170 1.11 -20.73 -3.48
C PRO A 170 0.06 -20.46 -4.59
N PRO A 171 0.49 -20.22 -5.84
CA PRO A 171 -0.39 -20.25 -7.00
C PRO A 171 -0.89 -21.66 -7.29
N THR A 172 -2.03 -21.75 -7.98
CA THR A 172 -2.71 -23.00 -8.35
C THR A 172 -2.64 -23.31 -9.84
N ASP A 173 -2.34 -22.31 -10.67
CA ASP A 173 -2.38 -22.46 -12.12
C ASP A 173 -1.10 -23.13 -12.63
N ILE A 174 -1.24 -24.00 -13.63
CA ILE A 174 -0.10 -24.63 -14.31
C ILE A 174 0.02 -23.97 -15.68
N LEU A 175 1.01 -23.10 -15.83
CA LEU A 175 1.30 -22.34 -17.05
C LEU A 175 2.41 -22.98 -17.87
N ILE A 176 3.40 -23.57 -17.19
CA ILE A 176 4.52 -24.25 -17.84
C ILE A 176 4.09 -25.57 -18.50
N LYS A 177 4.79 -25.94 -19.57
CA LYS A 177 4.54 -27.17 -20.34
C LYS A 177 5.81 -28.01 -20.46
N VAL A 178 5.64 -29.33 -20.51
CA VAL A 178 6.74 -30.31 -20.69
C VAL A 178 7.57 -30.01 -21.93
N ALA A 179 6.95 -29.49 -23.00
CA ALA A 179 7.62 -29.18 -24.27
C ALA A 179 8.54 -27.96 -24.21
N THR A 180 8.32 -27.03 -23.29
CA THR A 180 9.01 -25.73 -23.25
C THR A 180 9.97 -25.60 -22.06
N ILE A 181 9.87 -26.49 -21.05
CA ILE A 181 10.63 -26.38 -19.79
C ILE A 181 12.15 -26.41 -19.94
N ASP A 182 12.69 -27.02 -21.00
CA ASP A 182 14.14 -27.17 -21.15
C ASP A 182 14.83 -25.88 -21.63
N SER A 183 14.13 -25.03 -22.39
CA SER A 183 14.71 -23.86 -23.06
C SER A 183 14.02 -22.53 -22.73
N ALA A 184 12.84 -22.56 -22.11
CA ALA A 184 12.13 -21.33 -21.77
C ALA A 184 12.85 -20.55 -20.66
N GLU A 185 12.94 -19.23 -20.87
CA GLU A 185 13.13 -18.25 -19.82
C GLU A 185 11.76 -17.74 -19.39
N TYR A 186 11.58 -17.56 -18.09
CA TYR A 186 10.31 -17.15 -17.50
C TYR A 186 10.42 -15.74 -16.93
N THR A 187 9.39 -14.95 -17.12
CA THR A 187 9.25 -13.65 -16.45
C THR A 187 8.90 -13.84 -14.98
N ILE A 188 9.09 -12.79 -14.17
CA ILE A 188 8.66 -12.80 -12.76
C ILE A 188 7.15 -13.03 -12.65
N ASP A 189 6.35 -12.46 -13.56
CA ASP A 189 4.89 -12.61 -13.54
C ASP A 189 4.48 -14.07 -13.81
N GLU A 190 5.13 -14.74 -14.76
CA GLU A 190 4.90 -16.18 -15.02
C GLU A 190 5.30 -17.03 -13.81
N ILE A 191 6.42 -16.74 -13.16
CA ILE A 191 6.87 -17.45 -11.96
C ILE A 191 5.88 -17.25 -10.79
N LEU A 192 5.36 -16.03 -10.61
CA LEU A 192 4.41 -15.70 -9.54
C LEU A 192 3.03 -16.35 -9.72
N ALA A 193 2.68 -16.68 -10.95
CA ALA A 193 1.40 -17.27 -11.32
C ALA A 193 1.44 -18.81 -11.47
N ASP A 194 2.63 -19.41 -11.61
CA ASP A 194 2.77 -20.85 -11.88
C ASP A 194 3.02 -21.71 -10.62
N MET A 195 2.21 -22.76 -10.47
CA MET A 195 2.22 -23.71 -9.35
C MET A 195 3.57 -24.42 -9.13
N TYR A 196 4.37 -24.63 -10.18
CA TYR A 196 5.64 -25.35 -10.11
C TYR A 196 6.84 -24.41 -10.07
N LEU A 197 6.82 -23.29 -10.81
CA LEU A 197 7.92 -22.32 -10.78
C LEU A 197 7.98 -21.55 -9.46
N PHE A 198 6.81 -21.23 -8.87
CA PHE A 198 6.76 -20.45 -7.64
C PHE A 198 7.50 -21.11 -6.47
N PRO A 199 7.27 -22.40 -6.12
CA PRO A 199 8.00 -23.06 -5.04
C PRO A 199 9.51 -23.14 -5.30
N GLU A 200 9.93 -23.32 -6.56
CA GLU A 200 11.35 -23.35 -6.93
C GLU A 200 12.02 -21.99 -6.71
N MET A 201 11.39 -20.90 -7.14
CA MET A 201 11.88 -19.55 -6.88
C MET A 201 11.89 -19.25 -5.37
N HIS A 202 10.86 -19.68 -4.65
CA HIS A 202 10.80 -19.53 -3.20
C HIS A 202 11.96 -20.26 -2.51
N ALA A 203 12.22 -21.53 -2.86
CA ALA A 203 13.32 -22.31 -2.30
C ALA A 203 14.70 -21.71 -2.66
N TYR A 204 14.84 -21.20 -3.89
CA TYR A 204 16.04 -20.48 -4.33
C TYR A 204 16.29 -19.23 -3.46
N LEU A 205 15.28 -18.37 -3.31
CA LEU A 205 15.39 -17.12 -2.55
C LEU A 205 15.53 -17.36 -1.04
N GLN A 206 14.97 -18.45 -0.50
CA GLN A 206 15.15 -18.81 0.90
C GLN A 206 16.63 -19.04 1.22
N LYS A 207 17.38 -19.70 0.33
CA LYS A 207 18.83 -19.90 0.47
C LYS A 207 19.62 -18.60 0.38
N LYS A 208 19.06 -17.57 -0.27
CA LYS A 208 19.64 -16.24 -0.41
C LYS A 208 19.18 -15.24 0.66
N PHE A 209 18.33 -15.65 1.59
CA PHE A 209 17.70 -14.76 2.57
C PHE A 209 16.99 -13.56 1.92
N ASN A 210 16.27 -13.82 0.81
CA ASN A 210 15.56 -12.81 0.02
C ASN A 210 14.11 -13.23 -0.32
N ALA A 211 13.59 -14.26 0.36
CA ALA A 211 12.30 -14.87 0.05
C ALA A 211 11.09 -13.99 0.44
N GLU A 212 11.27 -13.04 1.35
CA GLU A 212 10.28 -12.06 1.79
C GLU A 212 9.74 -11.23 0.62
N ASN A 213 10.59 -10.90 -0.36
CA ASN A 213 10.17 -10.16 -1.55
C ASN A 213 9.15 -10.97 -2.38
N LEU A 214 9.39 -12.27 -2.58
CA LEU A 214 8.47 -13.15 -3.30
C LEU A 214 7.16 -13.35 -2.54
N LYS A 215 7.24 -13.55 -1.21
CA LYS A 215 6.08 -13.68 -0.33
C LYS A 215 5.21 -12.42 -0.32
N CYS A 216 5.84 -11.24 -0.28
CA CYS A 216 5.16 -9.95 -0.29
C CYS A 216 4.37 -9.76 -1.58
N VAL A 217 5.01 -9.92 -2.76
CA VAL A 217 4.33 -9.76 -4.05
C VAL A 217 3.18 -10.76 -4.19
N ARG A 218 3.40 -12.01 -3.77
CA ARG A 218 2.31 -13.02 -3.79
C ARG A 218 1.14 -12.61 -2.90
N ALA A 219 1.42 -12.08 -1.71
CA ALA A 219 0.38 -11.60 -0.81
C ALA A 219 -0.40 -10.42 -1.39
N ILE A 220 0.29 -9.49 -2.08
CA ILE A 220 -0.33 -8.35 -2.77
C ILE A 220 -1.21 -8.82 -3.94
N ILE A 221 -0.76 -9.75 -4.78
CA ILE A 221 -1.59 -10.30 -5.87
C ILE A 221 -2.88 -10.93 -5.33
N VAL A 222 -2.78 -11.71 -4.24
CA VAL A 222 -3.97 -12.29 -3.58
C VAL A 222 -4.89 -11.19 -3.03
N PHE A 223 -4.33 -10.09 -2.50
CA PHE A 223 -5.12 -8.94 -2.07
C PHE A 223 -5.81 -8.23 -3.24
N GLU A 224 -5.14 -8.03 -4.37
CA GLU A 224 -5.73 -7.42 -5.57
C GLU A 224 -6.93 -8.24 -6.06
N GLU A 225 -6.82 -9.56 -6.11
CA GLU A 225 -7.96 -10.43 -6.45
C GLU A 225 -9.08 -10.37 -5.40
N LEU A 226 -8.73 -10.31 -4.11
CA LEU A 226 -9.70 -10.15 -3.03
C LEU A 226 -10.40 -8.78 -3.08
N ALA A 227 -9.69 -7.71 -3.47
CA ALA A 227 -10.20 -6.35 -3.56
C ALA A 227 -11.23 -6.18 -4.69
N LYS A 228 -11.22 -7.06 -5.70
CA LYS A 228 -12.27 -7.14 -6.73
C LYS A 228 -13.59 -7.69 -6.18
N THR A 229 -13.55 -8.34 -5.01
CA THR A 229 -14.76 -8.81 -4.31
C THR A 229 -15.40 -7.66 -3.51
N LYS A 230 -16.64 -7.85 -3.05
CA LYS A 230 -17.33 -6.85 -2.20
C LYS A 230 -17.22 -7.14 -0.70
N ASN A 231 -16.31 -8.02 -0.28
CA ASN A 231 -16.14 -8.39 1.13
C ASN A 231 -15.15 -7.46 1.84
N MET A 232 -15.64 -6.32 2.31
CA MET A 232 -14.80 -5.27 2.92
C MET A 232 -14.06 -5.74 4.19
N GLU A 233 -14.67 -6.62 4.99
CA GLU A 233 -14.04 -7.16 6.20
C GLU A 233 -12.81 -8.00 5.84
N ALA A 234 -12.95 -8.92 4.89
CA ALA A 234 -11.84 -9.74 4.40
C ALA A 234 -10.73 -8.88 3.76
N ILE A 235 -11.11 -7.87 2.97
CA ILE A 235 -10.18 -6.93 2.33
C ILE A 235 -9.37 -6.16 3.40
N LYS A 236 -10.03 -5.59 4.42
CA LYS A 236 -9.35 -4.91 5.53
C LYS A 236 -8.41 -5.84 6.29
N ASN A 237 -8.86 -7.05 6.61
CA ASN A 237 -8.03 -8.04 7.30
C ASN A 237 -6.78 -8.41 6.49
N LYS A 238 -6.93 -8.60 5.17
CA LYS A 238 -5.81 -8.90 4.30
C LYS A 238 -4.85 -7.71 4.15
N ALA A 239 -5.35 -6.49 4.00
CA ALA A 239 -4.53 -5.28 3.93
C ALA A 239 -3.69 -5.10 5.21
N TRP A 240 -4.30 -5.27 6.38
CA TRP A 240 -3.60 -5.23 7.66
C TRP A 240 -2.59 -6.37 7.82
N SER A 241 -2.91 -7.57 7.35
CA SER A 241 -1.97 -8.70 7.36
C SER A 241 -0.74 -8.39 6.51
N ILE A 242 -0.91 -7.84 5.30
CA ILE A 242 0.21 -7.46 4.43
C ILE A 242 1.03 -6.35 5.06
N PHE A 243 0.37 -5.29 5.54
CA PHE A 243 1.04 -4.18 6.18
C PHE A 243 1.92 -4.67 7.34
N ARG A 244 1.37 -5.51 8.23
CA ARG A 244 2.10 -5.98 9.41
C ARG A 244 3.22 -6.96 9.11
N ASN A 245 3.04 -7.82 8.12
CA ASN A 245 4.03 -8.85 7.82
C ASN A 245 5.16 -8.34 6.93
N PHE A 246 4.91 -7.32 6.09
CA PHE A 246 5.87 -6.91 5.06
C PHE A 246 6.19 -5.41 5.02
N VAL A 247 5.27 -4.53 5.41
CA VAL A 247 5.40 -3.08 5.12
C VAL A 247 5.62 -2.23 6.37
N MET A 248 5.24 -2.69 7.56
CA MET A 248 5.46 -1.94 8.79
C MET A 248 6.95 -1.98 9.18
N PRO A 249 7.47 -0.93 9.85
CA PRO A 249 8.84 -0.97 10.34
C PRO A 249 9.01 -2.13 11.32
N SER A 250 10.08 -2.90 11.17
CA SER A 250 10.36 -4.09 11.98
C SER A 250 9.34 -5.22 11.81
N ALA A 251 8.66 -5.26 10.67
CA ALA A 251 7.85 -6.42 10.28
C ALA A 251 8.74 -7.69 10.20
N PRO A 252 8.19 -8.89 10.51
CA PRO A 252 8.94 -10.14 10.46
C PRO A 252 9.48 -10.48 9.07
N TYR A 253 8.83 -10.01 8.01
CA TYR A 253 9.25 -10.16 6.62
C TYR A 253 9.35 -8.78 5.94
N GLU A 254 9.85 -7.77 6.66
CA GLU A 254 9.93 -6.39 6.16
C GLU A 254 10.64 -6.33 4.79
N VAL A 255 9.93 -5.82 3.78
CA VAL A 255 10.51 -5.52 2.47
C VAL A 255 10.98 -4.08 2.40
N SER A 256 12.01 -3.83 1.60
CA SER A 256 12.49 -2.48 1.34
C SER A 256 11.45 -1.70 0.53
N CYS A 257 11.01 -0.56 1.07
CA CYS A 257 10.13 0.38 0.39
C CYS A 257 10.38 1.81 0.89
N THR A 258 9.98 2.81 0.11
CA THR A 258 10.15 4.22 0.49
C THR A 258 9.22 4.61 1.64
N ASN A 259 9.59 5.64 2.40
CA ASN A 259 8.71 6.20 3.43
C ASN A 259 7.37 6.69 2.85
N ALA A 260 7.39 7.23 1.62
CA ALA A 260 6.19 7.68 0.93
C ALA A 260 5.25 6.50 0.60
N ALA A 261 5.78 5.41 0.03
CA ALA A 261 4.99 4.20 -0.24
C ALA A 261 4.38 3.62 1.04
N ARG A 262 5.17 3.60 2.11
CA ARG A 262 4.74 3.13 3.43
C ARG A 262 3.64 4.01 4.04
N LYS A 263 3.78 5.34 3.96
CA LYS A 263 2.75 6.30 4.39
C LYS A 263 1.46 6.15 3.58
N ASN A 264 1.57 5.98 2.26
CA ASN A 264 0.40 5.74 1.38
C ASN A 264 -0.36 4.48 1.80
N VAL A 265 0.34 3.37 2.07
CA VAL A 265 -0.28 2.12 2.57
C VAL A 265 -1.02 2.38 3.88
N MET A 266 -0.38 3.05 4.85
CA MET A 266 -0.98 3.37 6.15
C MET A 266 -2.29 4.17 5.99
N GLN A 267 -2.29 5.18 5.14
CA GLN A 267 -3.46 6.03 4.85
C GLN A 267 -4.60 5.28 4.19
N CYS A 268 -4.34 4.12 3.58
CA CYS A 268 -5.37 3.29 2.97
C CYS A 268 -5.91 2.18 3.90
N LEU A 269 -5.32 1.94 5.08
CA LEU A 269 -5.73 0.80 5.93
C LEU A 269 -7.18 0.89 6.43
N GLY A 270 -7.70 2.10 6.62
CA GLY A 270 -9.09 2.32 7.03
C GLY A 270 -10.12 2.10 5.91
N CYS A 271 -9.72 2.38 4.66
CA CYS A 271 -10.51 2.19 3.44
C CYS A 271 -9.59 1.64 2.33
N PRO A 272 -9.30 0.32 2.33
CA PRO A 272 -8.34 -0.25 1.40
C PRO A 272 -8.75 -0.07 -0.05
N LEU A 273 -7.76 0.22 -0.90
CA LEU A 273 -7.92 0.35 -2.35
C LEU A 273 -7.19 -0.80 -3.04
N GLU A 274 -7.71 -1.27 -4.18
CA GLU A 274 -7.10 -2.37 -4.97
C GLU A 274 -5.60 -2.14 -5.20
N LYS A 275 -5.22 -0.90 -5.49
CA LYS A 275 -3.85 -0.48 -5.86
C LYS A 275 -3.05 0.13 -4.72
N MET A 276 -3.48 -0.03 -3.46
CA MET A 276 -2.82 0.62 -2.32
C MET A 276 -1.36 0.16 -2.09
N PHE A 277 -0.97 -0.97 -2.68
CA PHE A 277 0.38 -1.55 -2.56
C PHE A 277 1.23 -1.43 -3.83
N ASP A 278 0.79 -0.72 -4.89
CA ASP A 278 1.48 -0.67 -6.18
C ASP A 278 2.95 -0.25 -6.04
N ASP A 279 3.22 0.86 -5.35
CA ASP A 279 4.60 1.35 -5.11
C ASP A 279 5.49 0.30 -4.40
N VAL A 280 4.91 -0.44 -3.44
CA VAL A 280 5.61 -1.51 -2.73
C VAL A 280 5.88 -2.66 -3.69
N LYS A 281 4.83 -3.14 -4.38
CA LYS A 281 4.89 -4.24 -5.35
C LYS A 281 5.94 -3.98 -6.43
N GLU A 282 5.95 -2.79 -7.03
CA GLU A 282 6.90 -2.41 -8.07
C GLU A 282 8.35 -2.48 -7.58
N SER A 283 8.62 -1.89 -6.40
CA SER A 283 9.96 -1.91 -5.81
C SER A 283 10.42 -3.33 -5.45
N THR A 284 9.51 -4.16 -4.92
CA THR A 284 9.76 -5.57 -4.61
C THR A 284 10.01 -6.41 -5.87
N ILE A 285 9.23 -6.21 -6.94
CA ILE A 285 9.44 -6.87 -8.23
C ILE A 285 10.79 -6.46 -8.83
N ALA A 286 11.17 -5.19 -8.73
CA ALA A 286 12.48 -4.73 -9.21
C ALA A 286 13.63 -5.46 -8.50
N THR A 287 13.52 -5.71 -7.19
CA THR A 287 14.46 -6.54 -6.44
C THR A 287 14.49 -7.99 -6.95
N LEU A 288 13.33 -8.63 -7.13
CA LEU A 288 13.24 -10.01 -7.63
C LEU A 288 13.87 -10.18 -9.04
N LYS A 289 13.73 -9.17 -9.90
CA LYS A 289 14.32 -9.19 -11.25
C LYS A 289 15.85 -9.30 -11.24
N GLN A 290 16.52 -8.84 -10.19
CA GLN A 290 17.97 -8.95 -10.04
C GLN A 290 18.44 -10.41 -9.91
N ASP A 291 17.58 -11.27 -9.34
CA ASP A 291 17.87 -12.68 -9.10
C ASP A 291 17.46 -13.59 -10.27
N LEU A 292 16.65 -13.10 -11.21
CA LEU A 292 15.99 -13.91 -12.23
C LEU A 292 16.95 -14.72 -13.11
N LYS A 293 18.05 -14.10 -13.56
CA LYS A 293 19.04 -14.78 -14.40
C LYS A 293 19.70 -15.95 -13.67
N SER A 294 20.11 -15.73 -12.43
CA SER A 294 20.75 -16.77 -11.60
C SER A 294 19.75 -17.84 -11.16
N PHE A 295 18.49 -17.48 -10.98
CA PHE A 295 17.41 -18.44 -10.76
C PHE A 295 17.26 -19.39 -11.96
N HIS A 296 17.15 -18.87 -13.20
CA HIS A 296 17.02 -19.72 -14.39
C HIS A 296 18.16 -20.72 -14.59
N GLN A 297 19.37 -20.36 -14.15
CA GLN A 297 20.55 -21.23 -14.18
C GLN A 297 20.52 -22.31 -13.08
N SER A 298 19.84 -22.05 -11.96
CA SER A 298 19.75 -22.98 -10.84
C SER A 298 18.47 -23.84 -10.85
N LEU A 299 17.55 -23.56 -11.78
CA LEU A 299 16.27 -24.26 -11.91
C LEU A 299 16.45 -25.76 -12.18
N ASP A 300 15.87 -26.61 -11.32
CA ASP A 300 15.83 -28.06 -11.54
C ASP A 300 14.75 -28.43 -12.58
N ARG A 301 15.06 -28.13 -13.85
CA ARG A 301 14.17 -28.38 -14.99
C ARG A 301 13.79 -29.85 -15.11
N LYS A 302 14.66 -30.78 -14.71
CA LYS A 302 14.39 -32.21 -14.77
C LYS A 302 13.30 -32.61 -13.77
N SER A 303 13.45 -32.20 -12.51
CA SER A 303 12.45 -32.46 -11.46
C SER A 303 11.07 -31.89 -11.83
N ILE A 304 11.03 -30.65 -12.30
CA ILE A 304 9.79 -29.99 -12.74
C ILE A 304 9.16 -30.76 -13.91
N LYS A 305 9.96 -31.16 -14.91
CA LYS A 305 9.47 -31.91 -16.08
C LYS A 305 8.88 -33.26 -15.70
N ASP A 306 9.49 -33.96 -14.75
CA ASP A 306 8.98 -35.25 -14.26
C ASP A 306 7.70 -35.08 -13.45
N ALA A 307 7.61 -34.02 -12.63
CA ALA A 307 6.39 -33.66 -11.91
C ALA A 307 5.23 -33.33 -12.84
N LEU A 308 5.47 -32.53 -13.90
CA LEU A 308 4.48 -32.20 -14.92
C LEU A 308 3.96 -33.45 -15.64
N LYS A 309 4.86 -34.34 -16.11
CA LYS A 309 4.47 -35.60 -16.76
C LYS A 309 3.61 -36.48 -15.84
N LYS A 310 3.90 -36.49 -14.54
CA LYS A 310 3.11 -37.25 -13.55
C LYS A 310 1.71 -36.65 -13.40
N ALA A 311 1.60 -35.33 -13.32
CA ALA A 311 0.31 -34.63 -13.26
C ALA A 311 -0.54 -34.85 -14.52
N GLU A 312 0.05 -34.75 -15.71
CA GLU A 312 -0.63 -35.01 -16.99
C GLU A 312 -1.16 -36.45 -17.09
N LYS A 313 -0.38 -37.44 -16.63
CA LYS A 313 -0.81 -38.84 -16.57
C LYS A 313 -1.95 -39.05 -15.57
N ALA A 314 -1.89 -38.44 -14.40
CA ALA A 314 -2.95 -38.53 -13.39
C ALA A 314 -4.27 -37.92 -13.90
N ALA A 315 -4.21 -36.78 -14.57
CA ALA A 315 -5.39 -36.15 -15.19
C ALA A 315 -6.03 -37.05 -16.26
N LYS A 316 -5.21 -37.67 -17.13
CA LYS A 316 -5.69 -38.62 -18.16
C LYS A 316 -6.28 -39.90 -17.54
N GLY A 317 -5.67 -40.43 -16.47
CA GLY A 317 -6.15 -41.62 -15.76
C GLY A 317 -7.49 -41.40 -15.03
N GLY A 318 -7.68 -40.24 -14.40
CA GLY A 318 -8.94 -39.87 -13.74
C GLY A 318 -10.11 -39.69 -14.71
N ILE A 319 -9.85 -39.14 -15.90
CA ILE A 319 -10.85 -39.05 -16.98
C ILE A 319 -11.25 -40.48 -17.43
N MET A 320 -10.28 -41.37 -17.61
CA MET A 320 -10.53 -42.76 -18.02
C MET A 320 -11.33 -43.56 -16.97
N GLN A 321 -11.12 -43.34 -15.67
CA GLN A 321 -11.90 -43.94 -14.58
C GLN A 321 -13.33 -43.37 -14.48
N SER A 322 -13.53 -42.08 -14.76
CA SER A 322 -14.87 -41.47 -14.79
C SER A 322 -15.71 -41.96 -15.98
N ILE A 323 -15.06 -42.27 -17.11
CA ILE A 323 -15.72 -42.85 -18.28
C ILE A 323 -16.07 -44.31 -18.01
N THR A 324 -15.13 -45.11 -17.48
CA THR A 324 -15.40 -46.54 -17.18
C THR A 324 -16.46 -46.74 -16.10
N SER A 325 -16.53 -45.89 -15.07
CA SER A 325 -17.57 -45.96 -14.03
C SER A 325 -18.98 -45.57 -14.50
N ARG A 326 -19.11 -44.83 -15.62
CA ARG A 326 -20.40 -44.59 -16.28
C ARG A 326 -20.85 -45.75 -17.17
N PHE A 327 -19.92 -46.59 -17.64
CA PHE A 327 -20.24 -47.74 -18.50
C PHE A 327 -20.48 -49.05 -17.72
N THR A 328 -20.11 -49.14 -16.45
CA THR A 328 -20.35 -50.32 -15.58
C THR A 328 -21.59 -50.23 -14.70
N ARG A 329 -22.34 -49.11 -14.72
CA ARG A 329 -23.72 -49.05 -14.20
C ARG A 329 -24.72 -49.23 -15.35
N LYS A 330 -24.95 -50.47 -15.75
CA LYS A 330 -26.16 -50.88 -16.48
C LYS A 330 -26.70 -52.16 -15.86
#